data_AF-A0A523YVP0-F1
#
_entry.id   AF-A0A523YVP0-F1
#
_cell.length_a   1.000
_cell.length_b   1.000
_cell.length_c   1.000
_cell.angle_alpha   90.00
_cell.angle_beta   90.00
_cell.angle_gamma   90.00
#
_symmetry.space_group_name_H-M   'P 1'
#
loop_
_entity.id
_entity.type
_entity.pdbx_description
1 polymer ?
#
loop_
_entity_poly.entity_id
_entity_poly.type
_entity_poly.pdbx_seq_one_letter_code
_entity_poly.pdbx_strand_id
1 'polypeptide(L)'
;MPTHKSCAKRMRTSDDQRLRNRALRSQLRAAIKELRGETNKEEAAKKYRQVTSLLDKAAGYHLIHKKNADRNKARLAQFVSKLG
;
A
#
# COMPACT_ATOMS: atom_id res chain seq x y z
N MET A 1 -19.57 -21.08 14.61
CA MET A 1 -20.83 -20.34 14.31
C MET A 1 -21.05 -19.32 15.42
N PRO A 2 -21.37 -18.05 15.12
CA PRO A 2 -21.50 -17.02 16.16
C PRO A 2 -22.67 -17.33 17.08
N THR A 3 -22.42 -17.35 18.38
CA THR A 3 -23.41 -17.66 19.42
C THR A 3 -24.26 -16.45 19.81
N HIS A 4 -23.78 -15.23 19.54
CA HIS A 4 -24.44 -13.97 19.86
C HIS A 4 -24.64 -13.08 18.62
N LYS A 5 -25.72 -12.28 18.58
CA LYS A 5 -26.08 -11.42 17.44
C LYS A 5 -24.97 -10.41 17.09
N SER A 6 -24.29 -9.86 18.10
CA SER A 6 -23.16 -8.94 17.91
C SER A 6 -21.98 -9.63 17.23
N CYS A 7 -21.68 -10.88 17.57
CA CYS A 7 -20.62 -11.68 16.95
C CYS A 7 -20.91 -11.94 15.47
N ALA A 8 -22.16 -12.30 15.13
CA ALA A 8 -22.58 -12.48 13.74
C ALA A 8 -22.46 -11.20 12.91
N LYS A 9 -22.75 -10.03 13.50
CA LYS A 9 -22.52 -8.72 12.86
C LYS A 9 -21.03 -8.46 12.66
N ARG A 10 -20.20 -8.72 13.67
CA ARG A 10 -18.74 -8.51 13.59
C ARG A 10 -18.10 -9.37 12.50
N MET A 11 -18.48 -10.64 12.37
CA MET A 11 -17.99 -11.52 11.31
C MET A 11 -18.25 -10.93 9.92
N ARG A 12 -19.50 -10.54 9.63
CA ARG A 12 -19.86 -9.91 8.34
C ARG A 12 -19.04 -8.65 8.06
N THR A 13 -19.00 -7.71 9.01
CA THR A 13 -18.24 -6.47 8.82
C THR A 13 -16.74 -6.69 8.66
N SER A 14 -16.19 -7.69 9.35
CA SER A 14 -14.77 -8.05 9.26
C SER A 14 -14.44 -8.63 7.88
N ASP A 15 -15.34 -9.45 7.32
CA ASP A 15 -15.15 -10.01 5.98
C ASP A 15 -15.15 -8.92 4.91
N ASP A 16 -16.09 -7.98 4.97
CA ASP A 16 -16.16 -6.86 4.02
C ASP A 16 -14.94 -5.94 4.13
N GLN A 17 -14.47 -5.67 5.35
CA GLN A 17 -13.25 -4.89 5.57
C GLN A 17 -12.02 -5.65 5.07
N ARG A 18 -11.94 -6.96 5.33
CA ARG A 18 -10.84 -7.82 4.87
C ARG A 18 -10.73 -7.80 3.36
N LEU A 19 -11.83 -7.94 2.63
CA LEU A 19 -11.85 -7.94 1.16
C LEU A 19 -11.38 -6.60 0.58
N ARG A 20 -11.91 -5.48 1.09
CA ARG A 20 -11.49 -4.13 0.68
C ARG A 20 -10.01 -3.88 0.96
N ASN A 21 -9.56 -4.19 2.17
CA ASN A 21 -8.16 -4.00 2.58
C ASN A 21 -7.20 -4.89 1.78
N ARG A 22 -7.63 -6.11 1.42
CA ARG A 22 -6.85 -7.02 0.57
C ARG A 22 -6.65 -6.42 -0.82
N ALA A 23 -7.70 -5.90 -1.45
CA ALA A 23 -7.61 -5.28 -2.76
C ALA A 23 -6.66 -4.07 -2.76
N LEU A 24 -6.83 -3.15 -1.82
CA LEU A 24 -5.97 -1.97 -1.68
C LEU A 24 -4.50 -2.33 -1.39
N ARG A 25 -4.25 -3.32 -0.52
CA ARG A 25 -2.88 -3.82 -0.27
C ARG A 25 -2.26 -4.45 -1.51
N SER A 26 -3.06 -5.18 -2.30
CA SER A 26 -2.58 -5.80 -3.53
C SER A 26 -2.17 -4.74 -4.55
N GLN A 27 -3.02 -3.73 -4.78
CA GLN A 27 -2.72 -2.59 -5.66
C GLN A 27 -1.47 -1.84 -5.23
N LEU A 28 -1.34 -1.54 -3.93
CA LEU A 28 -0.15 -0.86 -3.40
C LEU A 28 1.13 -1.68 -3.63
N ARG A 29 1.07 -3.00 -3.39
CA ARG A 29 2.22 -3.89 -3.62
C ARG A 29 2.58 -4.00 -5.10
N ALA A 30 1.59 -4.03 -5.99
CA ALA A 30 1.80 -4.04 -7.43
C ALA A 30 2.53 -2.77 -7.90
N ALA A 31 2.04 -1.60 -7.50
CA ALA A 31 2.67 -0.32 -7.85
C ALA A 31 4.13 -0.21 -7.35
N ILE A 32 4.40 -0.72 -6.14
CA ILE A 32 5.77 -0.79 -5.60
C ILE A 32 6.64 -1.76 -6.42
N LYS A 33 6.08 -2.89 -6.85
CA LYS A 33 6.80 -3.89 -7.66
C LYS A 33 7.14 -3.32 -9.04
N GLU A 34 6.20 -2.64 -9.68
CA GLU A 34 6.41 -1.98 -10.97
C GLU A 34 7.53 -0.95 -10.91
N LEU A 35 7.53 -0.08 -9.88
CA LEU A 35 8.61 0.89 -9.70
C LEU A 35 9.99 0.21 -9.52
N ARG A 36 10.05 -0.91 -8.80
CA ARG A 36 11.30 -1.65 -8.59
C ARG A 36 11.80 -2.42 -9.82
N GLY A 37 10.92 -2.69 -10.77
CA GLY A 37 11.28 -3.34 -12.04
C GLY A 37 11.79 -2.35 -13.09
N GLU A 38 11.69 -1.05 -12.83
CA GLU A 38 12.08 -0.02 -13.78
C GLU A 38 13.60 0.17 -13.82
N THR A 39 14.14 0.31 -15.04
CA THR A 39 15.57 0.57 -15.27
C THR A 39 15.84 2.00 -15.72
N ASN A 40 14.85 2.68 -16.29
CA ASN A 40 14.97 4.06 -16.74
C ASN A 40 14.65 5.05 -15.59
N LYS A 41 15.60 5.93 -15.29
CA LYS A 41 15.51 6.94 -14.23
C LYS A 41 14.35 7.91 -14.40
N GLU A 42 14.07 8.36 -15.62
CA GLU A 42 13.00 9.35 -15.85
C GLU A 42 11.62 8.76 -15.60
N GLU A 43 11.40 7.53 -16.06
CA GLU A 43 10.15 6.81 -15.84
C GLU A 43 9.98 6.42 -14.38
N ALA A 44 11.07 5.99 -13.73
CA ALA A 44 11.09 5.68 -12.31
C ALA A 44 10.73 6.92 -11.46
N ALA A 45 11.22 8.11 -11.82
CA ALA A 45 10.88 9.35 -11.12
C ALA A 45 9.39 9.72 -11.24
N LYS A 46 8.79 9.53 -12.43
CA LYS A 46 7.34 9.74 -12.65
C LYS A 46 6.51 8.75 -11.82
N LYS A 47 6.84 7.46 -11.89
CA LYS A 47 6.17 6.40 -11.12
C LYS A 47 6.33 6.60 -9.61
N TYR A 48 7.49 7.07 -9.16
CA TYR A 48 7.73 7.35 -7.74
C TYR A 48 6.76 8.40 -7.17
N ARG A 49 6.45 9.48 -7.90
CA ARG A 49 5.45 10.47 -7.47
C ARG A 49 4.06 9.87 -7.29
N GLN A 50 3.67 8.93 -8.14
CA GLN A 50 2.39 8.23 -8.01
C GLN A 50 2.39 7.27 -6.81
N VAL A 51 3.44 6.47 -6.66
CA VAL A 51 3.58 5.48 -5.58
C VAL A 51 3.63 6.15 -4.20
N THR A 52 4.30 7.30 -4.07
CA THR A 52 4.35 8.06 -2.81
C THR A 52 2.96 8.55 -2.40
N SER A 53 2.17 9.08 -3.34
CA SER A 53 0.77 9.47 -3.08
C SER A 53 -0.09 8.28 -2.62
N LEU A 54 0.09 7.11 -3.24
CA LEU A 54 -0.62 5.90 -2.84
C LEU A 54 -0.23 5.41 -1.44
N LEU A 55 1.05 5.49 -1.09
CA LEU A 55 1.55 5.15 0.25
C LEU A 55 0.95 6.06 1.33
N ASP A 56 0.89 7.37 1.07
CA ASP A 56 0.34 8.33 2.02
C ASP A 56 -1.17 8.17 2.19
N LYS A 57 -1.91 7.92 1.09
CA LYS A 57 -3.35 7.56 1.15
C LYS A 57 -3.57 6.28 1.95
N ALA A 58 -2.76 5.24 1.73
CA ALA A 58 -2.86 3.99 2.47
C ALA A 58 -2.56 4.17 3.98
N ALA A 59 -1.67 5.10 4.33
CA ALA A 59 -1.43 5.47 5.73
C ALA A 59 -2.61 6.25 6.33
N GLY A 60 -3.21 7.17 5.58
CA GLY A 60 -4.41 7.92 5.98
C GLY A 60 -5.62 7.01 6.24
N TYR A 61 -5.80 5.95 5.45
CA TYR A 61 -6.83 4.94 5.69
C TYR A 61 -6.49 3.93 6.79
N HIS A 62 -5.38 4.11 7.51
CA HIS A 62 -4.86 3.17 8.50
C HIS A 62 -4.61 1.75 7.96
N LEU A 63 -4.49 1.59 6.65
CA LEU A 63 -4.21 0.31 6.01
C LEU A 63 -2.78 -0.15 6.31
N ILE A 64 -1.86 0.81 6.36
CA ILE A 64 -0.47 0.67 6.80
C ILE A 64 -0.15 1.74 7.84
N HIS A 65 0.77 1.46 8.76
CA HIS A 65 1.22 2.46 9.72
C HIS A 65 2.03 3.57 9.04
N LYS A 66 1.93 4.83 9.51
CA LYS A 66 2.67 5.99 8.98
C LYS A 66 4.17 5.73 8.82
N LYS A 67 4.82 5.22 9.88
CA LYS A 67 6.25 4.80 9.85
C LYS A 67 6.55 3.73 8.78
N ASN A 68 5.59 2.89 8.42
CA ASN A 68 5.77 1.93 7.35
C ASN A 68 5.71 2.60 5.97
N ALA A 69 4.80 3.56 5.78
CA ALA A 69 4.78 4.39 4.58
C ALA A 69 6.10 5.17 4.44
N ASP A 70 6.56 5.84 5.50
CA ASP A 70 7.80 6.62 5.50
C ASP A 70 9.04 5.77 5.19
N ARG A 71 9.15 4.58 5.79
CA ARG A 71 10.24 3.62 5.46
C ARG A 71 10.23 3.21 3.99
N ASN A 72 9.04 2.99 3.42
CA ASN A 72 8.93 2.62 2.01
C ASN A 72 9.29 3.81 1.10
N LYS A 73 8.83 5.02 1.40
CA LYS A 73 9.21 6.24 0.68
C LYS A 73 10.72 6.43 0.66
N ALA A 74 11.38 6.34 1.83
CA ALA A 74 12.83 6.47 1.94
C ALA A 74 13.59 5.43 1.11
N ARG A 75 13.21 4.15 1.19
CA ARG A 75 13.86 3.07 0.42
C ARG A 75 13.66 3.22 -1.09
N LEU A 76 12.47 3.63 -1.53
CA LEU A 76 12.18 3.84 -2.95
C LEU A 76 12.90 5.07 -3.49
N ALA A 77 13.01 6.15 -2.72
CA ALA A 77 13.82 7.31 -3.08
C ALA A 77 15.29 6.93 -3.29
N GLN A 78 15.85 6.13 -2.38
CA GLN A 78 17.22 5.62 -2.52
C GLN A 78 17.39 4.75 -3.76
N PHE A 79 16.39 3.91 -4.10
CA PHE A 79 16.41 3.10 -5.31
C PHE A 79 16.43 3.98 -6.58
N VAL A 80 15.53 4.96 -6.69
CA VAL A 80 15.47 5.88 -7.84
C VAL A 80 16.75 6.71 -7.96
N SER A 81 17.34 7.12 -6.84
CA SER A 81 18.61 7.86 -6.84
C SER A 81 19.80 6.99 -7.28
N LYS A 82 19.74 5.67 -7.09
CA LYS A 82 20.79 4.71 -7.49
C LYS A 82 20.67 4.28 -8.95
N LEU A 83 19.50 4.42 -9.56
CA LEU A 83 19.33 4.35 -11.02
C LEU A 83 20.02 5.58 -11.61
N GLY A 84 21.35 5.48 -11.72
CA GLY A 84 22.26 6.48 -12.26
C GLY A 84 21.96 6.73 -13.71
#